data_AF-A0A379UUW9-F1
#
_entry.id   AF-A0A379UUW9-F1
#
_cell.length_a   1.000
_cell.length_b   1.000
_cell.length_c   1.000
_cell.angle_alpha   90.00
_cell.angle_beta   90.00
_cell.angle_gamma   90.00
#
_symmetry.space_group_name_H-M   'P 1'
#
loop_
_entity.id
_entity.type
_entity.pdbx_description
1 polymer ?
#
loop_
_entity_poly.entity_id
_entity_poly.type
_entity_poly.pdbx_seq_one_letter_code
_entity_poly.pdbx_strand_id
1 'polypeptide(L)'
;MIATSHGVVWRDNPTQIVELYLKWAADYQEDRITIFYDTMSNNTRMMADAIAQGINEVDPNVAVKIFNVARSDKNEILTNVFRSKACWSALLP
;
A
#
# COMPACT_ATOMS: atom_id res chain seq x y z
N MET A 1 -27.35 -13.00 -6.21
CA MET A 1 -26.53 -12.50 -7.34
C MET A 1 -26.41 -11.00 -7.19
N ILE A 2 -25.21 -10.43 -7.34
CA ILE A 2 -24.98 -8.97 -7.34
C ILE A 2 -24.41 -8.60 -8.72
N ALA A 3 -25.12 -7.75 -9.46
CA ALA A 3 -24.69 -7.24 -10.76
C ALA A 3 -24.24 -5.79 -10.61
N THR A 4 -22.93 -5.56 -10.60
CA THR A 4 -22.33 -4.23 -10.54
C THR A 4 -22.36 -3.56 -11.91
N SER A 5 -22.30 -2.22 -11.96
CA SER A 5 -22.24 -1.45 -13.22
C SER A 5 -20.93 -1.66 -13.99
N HIS A 6 -19.87 -2.05 -13.29
CA HIS A 6 -18.57 -2.36 -13.86
C HIS A 6 -18.09 -3.73 -13.38
N GLY A 7 -17.43 -4.46 -14.29
CA GLY A 7 -16.76 -5.72 -13.97
C GLY A 7 -17.68 -6.94 -14.05
N VAL A 8 -17.49 -7.86 -13.11
CA VAL A 8 -18.12 -9.18 -13.11
C VAL A 8 -19.45 -9.19 -12.38
N VAL A 9 -20.35 -10.08 -12.81
CA VAL A 9 -21.57 -10.38 -12.07
C VAL A 9 -21.26 -11.47 -11.04
N TRP A 10 -21.43 -11.15 -9.76
CA TRP A 10 -21.21 -12.08 -8.66
C TRP A 10 -22.39 -13.06 -8.56
N ARG A 11 -22.19 -14.26 -9.11
CA ARG A 11 -23.20 -15.33 -9.14
C ARG A 11 -23.00 -16.35 -8.03
N ASP A 12 -21.77 -16.82 -7.88
CA ASP A 12 -21.38 -17.73 -6.81
C ASP A 12 -20.90 -16.96 -5.58
N ASN A 13 -21.41 -17.33 -4.41
CA ASN A 13 -21.20 -16.66 -3.13
C ASN A 13 -21.19 -15.10 -3.20
N PRO A 14 -22.28 -14.44 -3.57
CA PRO A 14 -22.29 -12.99 -3.80
C PRO A 14 -22.04 -12.16 -2.53
N THR A 15 -22.20 -12.72 -1.34
CA THR A 15 -21.95 -12.02 -0.07
C THR A 15 -20.46 -11.78 0.18
N GLN A 16 -19.56 -12.50 -0.51
CA GLN A 16 -18.11 -12.35 -0.36
C GLN A 16 -17.63 -10.90 -0.55
N ILE A 17 -18.18 -10.19 -1.55
CA ILE A 17 -17.78 -8.81 -1.84
C ILE A 17 -18.32 -7.85 -0.78
N VAL A 18 -19.50 -8.15 -0.22
CA VAL A 18 -20.11 -7.36 0.86
C VAL A 18 -19.24 -7.47 2.12
N GLU A 19 -18.82 -8.68 2.49
CA GLU A 19 -17.93 -8.91 3.62
C GLU A 19 -16.57 -8.22 3.45
N LEU A 20 -15.99 -8.25 2.24
CA LEU A 20 -14.76 -7.54 1.93
C LEU A 20 -14.93 -6.02 2.06
N TYR A 21 -16.02 -5.46 1.55
CA TYR A 21 -16.31 -4.04 1.68
C TYR A 21 -16.48 -3.62 3.14
N LEU A 22 -17.15 -4.43 3.96
CA LEU A 22 -17.28 -4.17 5.40
C LEU A 22 -15.91 -4.18 6.09
N LYS A 23 -15.01 -5.11 5.74
CA LYS A 23 -13.63 -5.13 6.24
C LYS A 23 -12.84 -3.90 5.80
N TRP A 24 -12.94 -3.54 4.52
CA TRP A 24 -12.25 -2.39 3.94
C TRP A 24 -12.72 -1.05 4.51
N ALA A 25 -14.00 -0.94 4.87
CA ALA A 25 -14.57 0.26 5.47
C ALA A 25 -14.18 0.45 6.94
N ALA A 26 -13.74 -0.60 7.64
CA ALA A 26 -13.40 -0.57 9.06
C ALA A 26 -11.90 -0.30 9.28
N ASP A 27 -11.40 0.85 8.81
CA ASP A 27 -10.00 1.28 8.93
C ASP A 27 -9.00 0.16 8.63
N TYR A 28 -9.17 -0.47 7.46
CA TYR A 28 -8.41 -1.65 7.08
C TYR A 28 -6.91 -1.38 7.05
N GLN A 29 -6.15 -2.22 7.73
CA GLN A 29 -4.69 -2.17 7.75
C GLN A 29 -4.13 -3.58 7.91
N GLU A 30 -3.06 -3.87 7.17
CA GLU A 30 -2.25 -5.08 7.32
C GLU A 30 -0.95 -4.73 8.05
N ASP A 31 -0.20 -5.75 8.42
CA ASP A 31 1.13 -5.59 8.99
C ASP A 31 2.15 -5.21 7.89
N ARG A 32 1.97 -4.01 7.36
CA ARG A 32 2.64 -3.49 6.18
C ARG A 32 2.96 -2.01 6.35
N ILE A 33 4.13 -1.61 5.88
CA ILE A 33 4.56 -0.22 5.83
C ILE A 33 4.88 0.15 4.39
N THR A 34 4.29 1.25 3.91
CA THR A 34 4.57 1.78 2.57
C THR A 34 5.42 3.03 2.66
N ILE A 35 6.59 2.99 2.05
CA ILE A 35 7.55 4.08 1.92
C ILE A 35 7.48 4.58 0.49
N PHE A 36 7.19 5.86 0.29
CA PHE A 36 7.22 6.45 -1.04
C PHE A 36 7.98 7.77 -1.05
N TYR A 37 8.77 7.99 -2.09
CA TYR A 37 9.61 9.18 -2.19
C TYR A 37 9.75 9.68 -3.61
N ASP A 38 10.19 10.91 -3.73
CA ASP A 38 10.76 11.45 -4.97
C ASP A 38 12.20 11.94 -4.72
N THR A 39 13.04 11.88 -5.75
CA THR A 39 14.45 12.22 -5.62
C THR A 39 15.06 12.67 -6.94
N MET A 40 15.78 13.80 -6.92
CA MET A 40 16.57 14.26 -8.05
C MET A 40 17.96 13.62 -8.13
N SER A 41 18.60 13.37 -6.98
CA SER A 41 19.99 12.92 -6.88
C SER A 41 20.17 11.55 -6.22
N ASN A 42 19.09 10.78 -6.02
CA ASN A 42 19.08 9.49 -5.29
C ASN A 42 19.46 9.56 -3.81
N ASN A 43 19.71 10.73 -3.23
CA ASN A 43 19.99 10.86 -1.80
C ASN A 43 18.82 10.35 -0.94
N THR A 44 17.59 10.72 -1.30
CA THR A 44 16.37 10.24 -0.62
C THR A 44 16.18 8.74 -0.74
N ARG A 45 16.62 8.14 -1.85
CA ARG A 45 16.54 6.69 -2.06
C ARG A 45 17.42 5.96 -1.03
N MET A 46 18.65 6.41 -0.82
CA MET A 46 19.53 5.80 0.18
C MET A 46 18.94 5.87 1.59
N MET A 47 18.29 7.00 1.93
CA MET A 47 17.59 7.15 3.20
C MET A 47 16.39 6.20 3.32
N ALA A 48 15.57 6.09 2.27
CA ALA A 48 14.42 5.18 2.23
C ALA A 48 14.84 3.71 2.38
N ASP A 49 15.92 3.30 1.70
CA ASP A 49 16.47 1.94 1.78
C ASP A 49 17.00 1.64 3.19
N ALA A 50 17.69 2.60 3.83
CA ALA A 50 18.18 2.45 5.20
C ALA A 50 17.03 2.34 6.22
N ILE A 51 15.96 3.12 6.06
CA ILE A 51 14.75 3.02 6.91
C ILE A 51 14.10 1.65 6.76
N ALA A 52 13.96 1.16 5.52
CA ALA A 52 13.37 -0.14 5.26
C ALA A 52 14.19 -1.29 5.88
N GLN A 53 15.52 -1.20 5.83
CA GLN A 53 16.40 -2.15 6.51
C GLN A 53 16.18 -2.13 8.03
N GLY A 54 16.17 -0.93 8.65
CA GLY A 54 15.94 -0.80 10.09
C GLY A 54 14.58 -1.34 10.54
N ILE A 55 13.51 -1.13 9.75
CA ILE A 55 12.18 -1.70 10.06
C ILE A 55 12.23 -3.23 10.01
N ASN A 56 12.84 -3.79 8.97
CA ASN A 56 12.90 -5.25 8.79
C ASN A 56 13.79 -5.94 9.84
N GLU A 57 14.83 -5.25 10.32
CA GLU A 57 15.69 -5.72 11.42
C GLU A 57 14.95 -5.76 12.77
N VAL A 58 14.08 -4.80 13.04
CA VAL A 58 13.31 -4.74 14.30
C VAL A 58 12.08 -5.65 14.26
N ASP A 59 11.37 -5.71 13.13
CA ASP A 59 10.18 -6.53 12.98
C ASP A 59 10.15 -7.22 11.60
N PRO A 60 10.61 -8.49 11.51
CA PRO A 60 10.65 -9.24 10.25
C PRO A 60 9.28 -9.59 9.67
N ASN A 61 8.21 -9.46 10.46
CA ASN A 61 6.87 -9.80 9.99
C ASN A 61 6.24 -8.65 9.19
N VAL A 62 6.77 -7.43 9.34
CA VAL A 62 6.26 -6.25 8.65
C VAL A 62 6.67 -6.29 7.18
N ALA A 63 5.68 -6.32 6.29
CA ALA A 63 5.93 -6.17 4.87
C ALA A 63 6.29 -4.71 4.54
N VAL A 64 7.54 -4.43 4.18
CA VAL A 64 7.95 -3.08 3.74
C VAL A 64 7.92 -2.98 2.22
N LYS A 65 7.25 -1.95 1.68
CA LYS A 65 7.23 -1.65 0.24
C LYS A 65 7.73 -0.24 -0.02
N ILE A 66 8.68 -0.12 -0.94
CA ILE A 66 9.33 1.14 -1.30
C ILE A 66 8.95 1.51 -2.74
N PHE A 67 8.49 2.75 -2.94
CA PHE A 67 8.10 3.27 -4.24
C PHE A 67 8.77 4.60 -4.55
N ASN A 68 9.18 4.79 -5.80
CA ASN A 68 9.56 6.09 -6.31
C ASN A 68 8.36 6.67 -7.07
N VAL A 69 7.82 7.79 -6.60
CA VAL A 69 6.59 8.40 -7.14
C VAL A 69 6.73 8.77 -8.62
N ALA A 70 7.93 9.14 -9.08
CA ALA A 70 8.20 9.48 -10.48
C ALA A 70 8.35 8.25 -11.39
N ARG A 71 8.48 7.04 -10.83
CA ARG A 71 8.75 5.79 -11.59
C ARG A 71 7.74 4.69 -11.36
N SER A 72 6.77 4.89 -10.47
CA SER A 72 5.78 3.89 -10.07
C SER A 72 4.36 4.39 -10.33
N ASP A 73 3.43 3.47 -10.56
CA ASP A 73 2.03 3.83 -10.78
C ASP A 73 1.40 4.41 -9.50
N LYS A 74 0.71 5.54 -9.64
CA LYS A 74 0.10 6.23 -8.51
C LYS A 74 -0.98 5.38 -7.84
N ASN A 75 -1.77 4.62 -8.60
CA ASN A 75 -2.83 3.79 -8.04
C ASN A 75 -2.24 2.60 -7.28
N GLU A 76 -1.12 2.05 -7.73
CA GLU A 76 -0.38 1.03 -6.99
C GLU A 76 0.14 1.55 -5.64
N ILE A 77 0.70 2.76 -5.61
CA ILE A 77 1.15 3.41 -4.37
C ILE A 77 -0.04 3.57 -3.41
N LEU A 78 -1.15 4.14 -3.90
CA LEU A 78 -2.36 4.35 -3.10
C LEU A 78 -2.95 3.03 -2.57
N THR A 79 -2.96 1.98 -3.39
CA THR A 79 -3.43 0.65 -2.97
C THR A 79 -2.54 0.06 -1.87
N ASN A 80 -1.23 0.30 -1.92
CA ASN A 80 -0.33 -0.14 -0.87
C ASN A 80 -0.48 0.69 0.41
N VAL A 81 -0.67 2.02 0.28
CA VAL A 81 -0.97 2.89 1.43
C VAL A 81 -2.27 2.47 2.10
N PHE A 82 -3.33 2.17 1.33
CA PHE A 82 -4.61 1.67 1.86
C PHE A 82 -4.46 0.38 2.69
N ARG A 83 -3.50 -0.47 2.35
CA ARG A 83 -3.25 -1.73 3.09
C ARG A 83 -2.25 -1.58 4.24
N SER A 84 -1.63 -0.42 4.42
CA SER A 84 -0.52 -0.26 5.35
C SER A 84 -0.97 0.35 6.67
N LYS A 85 -0.44 -0.16 7.78
CA LYS A 85 -0.62 0.43 9.12
C LYS A 85 0.08 1.77 9.29
N ALA A 86 1.13 2.02 8.50
CA ALA A 86 1.86 3.27 8.49
C ALA A 86 2.40 3.58 7.09
N CYS A 87 2.53 4.86 6.77
CA CYS A 87 3.20 5.32 5.57
C CYS A 87 4.29 6.35 5.89
N TRP A 88 5.35 6.33 5.10
CA TRP A 88 6.41 7.34 5.16
C TRP A 88 6.56 7.97 3.79
N SER A 89 6.49 9.30 3.76
CA SER A 89 6.63 10.09 2.55
C SER A 89 7.84 11.01 2.67
N ALA A 90 8.71 11.00 1.67
CA ALA A 90 9.73 12.03 1.53
C ALA A 90 9.65 12.68 0.16
N LEU A 91 9.27 13.95 0.18
CA LEU A 91 9.34 14.86 -0.95
C LEU A 91 10.39 15.89 -0.56
N LEU A 92 11.52 15.88 -1.27
CA LEU A 92 12.43 17.01 -1.18
C LEU A 92 11.78 18.23 -1.87
N PRO A 93 12.02 19.45 -1.39
CA PRO A 93 11.74 20.67 -2.15
C PRO A 93 12.61 20.79 -3.40
#